data_AF-A0A238C3H8-F1
#
_entry.id   AF-A0A238C3H8-F1
#
_cell.length_a   1.000
_cell.length_b   1.000
_cell.length_c   1.000
_cell.angle_alpha   90.00
_cell.angle_beta   90.00
_cell.angle_gamma   90.00
#
_symmetry.space_group_name_H-M   'P 1'
#
loop_
_entity.id
_entity.type
_entity.pdbx_description
1 polymer ?
#
loop_
_entity_poly.entity_id
_entity_poly.type
_entity_poly.pdbx_seq_one_letter_code
_entity_poly.pdbx_strand_id
1 'polypeptide(L)'
;MIDGDVHLNNSEALLLMVRTIKPKNLGIFAPLVGQLHKLFTNFWGAIASNGYYARSDNYLDIIDRKEMGTWNVPYIGSILVFAKEKLKSLSNAYYYDKKLDPDMSFCSFARDKGHFLYLDNNHYYGFLVVSEDVESSKVHPEMYQIFNNKELWEKRYIHPNYFAALNGSTPIVEICQDVYDFPLMSERFCAELIEECEYYGKWSDGKHKDERLVGGYENVPTRDIHMKQIDFERHWLYMLDEYVRPIQEKLFVGYYKQPVESVMMFVVRYKPEEQASLRPHHDASTYSIDIALNKRGVDYQGGGVHFLRYNCTFDADVVGYSMIFPGRLTHLHEGLETTQGTRYIAVSFINP
;
A
#
# COMPACT_ATOMS: atom_id res chain seq x y z
N MET A 1 20.29 19.02 -0.73
CA MET A 1 18.97 19.17 -1.37
C MET A 1 18.38 17.79 -1.48
N ILE A 2 17.11 17.63 -1.13
CA ILE A 2 16.39 16.37 -1.18
C ILE A 2 14.96 16.68 -1.63
N ASP A 3 14.52 15.99 -2.67
CA ASP A 3 13.19 16.14 -3.23
C ASP A 3 12.18 15.29 -2.45
N GLY A 4 10.89 15.63 -2.56
CA GLY A 4 9.82 15.01 -1.77
C GLY A 4 9.56 13.53 -2.09
N ASP A 5 10.05 13.05 -3.23
CA ASP A 5 9.94 11.68 -3.71
C ASP A 5 11.14 10.81 -3.32
N VAL A 6 12.12 11.34 -2.58
CA VAL A 6 13.27 10.56 -2.11
C VAL A 6 12.97 9.94 -0.75
N HIS A 7 12.94 8.61 -0.69
CA HIS A 7 12.86 7.87 0.57
C HIS A 7 14.25 7.40 1.01
N LEU A 8 14.73 7.90 2.15
CA LEU A 8 15.99 7.44 2.76
C LEU A 8 15.72 6.37 3.81
N ASN A 9 16.40 5.23 3.68
CA ASN A 9 16.20 4.08 4.57
C ASN A 9 16.89 4.22 5.93
N ASN A 10 17.79 5.19 6.07
CA ASN A 10 18.62 5.37 7.26
C ASN A 10 18.68 6.85 7.66
N SER A 11 18.43 7.14 8.94
CA SER A 11 18.56 8.49 9.50
C SER A 11 20.00 9.02 9.46
N GLU A 12 21.00 8.14 9.38
CA GLU A 12 22.42 8.49 9.23
C GLU A 12 22.88 8.63 7.76
N ALA A 13 21.96 8.56 6.78
CA ALA A 13 22.32 8.56 5.36
C ALA A 13 23.23 9.76 4.98
N LEU A 14 22.95 10.96 5.50
CA LEU A 14 23.80 12.13 5.26
C LEU A 14 25.23 11.97 5.82
N LEU A 15 25.37 11.38 7.02
CA LEU A 15 26.69 11.13 7.61
C LEU A 15 27.49 10.15 6.75
N LEU A 16 26.83 9.12 6.22
CA LEU A 16 27.44 8.16 5.32
C LEU A 16 27.88 8.83 4.01
N MET A 17 27.06 9.68 3.40
CA MET A 17 27.44 10.46 2.22
C MET A 17 28.64 11.36 2.50
N VAL A 18 28.66 12.06 3.63
CA VAL A 18 29.78 12.94 4.03
C VAL A 18 31.08 12.15 4.22
N ARG A 19 31.00 10.93 4.77
CA ARG A 19 32.16 10.02 4.91
C ARG A 19 32.71 9.58 3.55
N THR A 20 31.86 9.43 2.53
CA THR A 20 32.29 9.14 1.15
C THR A 20 32.90 10.37 0.46
N ILE A 21 32.29 11.55 0.65
CA ILE A 21 32.66 12.79 -0.04
C ILE A 21 34.01 13.35 0.43
N LYS A 22 34.21 13.44 1.76
CA LYS A 22 35.37 14.15 2.34
C LYS A 22 36.73 13.60 1.88
N PRO A 23 37.01 12.28 1.93
CA PRO A 23 38.32 11.75 1.55
C PRO A 23 38.65 11.95 0.06
N LYS A 24 37.62 12.01 -0.79
CA LYS A 24 37.75 12.16 -2.24
C LYS A 24 37.63 13.62 -2.72
N ASN A 25 37.36 14.57 -1.82
CA ASN A 25 37.14 15.98 -2.11
C ASN A 25 36.09 16.22 -3.22
N LEU A 26 34.96 15.53 -3.15
CA LEU A 26 33.91 15.61 -4.17
C LEU A 26 33.09 16.89 -4.03
N GLY A 27 32.95 17.66 -5.11
CA GLY A 27 32.27 18.95 -5.10
C GLY A 27 30.74 18.89 -5.22
N ILE A 28 30.24 18.05 -6.13
CA ILE A 28 28.81 17.83 -6.39
C ILE A 28 28.57 16.34 -6.39
N PHE A 29 27.71 15.87 -5.48
CA PHE A 29 27.53 14.45 -5.19
C PHE A 29 26.05 14.07 -5.13
N ALA A 30 25.70 12.90 -5.64
CA ALA A 30 24.42 12.26 -5.46
C ALA A 30 24.61 10.79 -5.05
N PRO A 31 23.91 10.30 -4.02
CA PRO A 31 23.73 8.86 -3.86
C PRO A 31 22.84 8.33 -4.99
N LEU A 32 23.10 7.10 -5.45
CA LEU A 32 22.19 6.40 -6.33
C LEU A 32 20.90 6.05 -5.59
N VAL A 33 19.78 6.58 -6.10
CA VAL A 33 18.42 6.17 -5.73
C VAL A 33 17.63 5.88 -7.00
N GLY A 34 16.83 4.82 -6.96
CA GLY A 34 16.00 4.39 -8.08
C GLY A 34 14.61 4.00 -7.61
N GLN A 35 13.65 3.99 -8.53
CA GLN A 35 12.33 3.42 -8.25
C GLN A 35 12.47 1.91 -8.06
N LEU A 36 11.87 1.38 -7.00
CA LEU A 36 11.93 -0.05 -6.71
C LEU A 36 11.35 -0.86 -7.87
N HIS A 37 12.03 -1.96 -8.21
CA HIS A 37 11.65 -2.88 -9.29
C HIS A 37 11.51 -2.24 -10.69
N LYS A 38 12.03 -1.02 -10.88
CA LYS A 38 12.02 -0.27 -12.14
C LYS A 38 13.44 0.15 -12.52
N LEU A 39 13.62 0.57 -13.77
CA LEU A 39 14.90 1.06 -14.29
C LEU A 39 15.10 2.57 -14.12
N PHE A 40 14.09 3.28 -13.64
CA PHE A 40 14.14 4.73 -13.46
C PHE A 40 14.99 5.08 -12.23
N THR A 41 15.96 5.97 -12.41
CA THR A 41 16.87 6.39 -11.34
C THR A 41 17.14 7.89 -11.40
N ASN A 42 17.76 8.42 -10.35
CA ASN A 42 18.11 9.82 -10.26
C ASN A 42 19.36 10.23 -11.06
N PHE A 43 19.84 9.42 -12.01
CA PHE A 43 21.01 9.75 -12.83
C PHE A 43 20.85 9.28 -14.28
N TRP A 44 21.58 9.93 -15.19
CA TRP A 44 21.75 9.43 -16.56
C TRP A 44 23.21 9.10 -16.79
N GLY A 45 23.48 7.93 -17.38
CA GLY A 45 24.85 7.52 -17.72
C GLY A 45 25.36 8.16 -19.02
N ALA A 46 24.47 8.61 -19.91
CA ALA A 46 24.82 9.27 -21.16
C ALA A 46 23.78 10.37 -21.52
N ILE A 47 24.15 11.23 -22.46
CA ILE A 47 23.28 12.25 -23.05
C ILE A 47 23.32 12.11 -24.57
N ALA A 48 22.15 12.13 -25.21
CA ALA A 48 22.03 12.11 -26.67
C ALA A 48 22.46 13.45 -27.29
N SER A 49 22.66 13.48 -28.61
CA SER A 49 23.09 14.69 -29.33
C SER A 49 22.14 15.88 -29.19
N ASN A 50 20.87 15.63 -28.87
CA ASN A 50 19.85 16.65 -28.61
C ASN A 50 19.84 17.17 -27.16
N GLY A 51 20.73 16.69 -26.29
CA GLY A 51 20.83 17.13 -24.89
C GLY A 51 19.96 16.34 -23.90
N TYR A 52 19.17 15.37 -24.36
CA TYR A 52 18.27 14.56 -23.53
C TYR A 52 18.87 13.21 -23.14
N TYR A 53 18.11 12.44 -22.35
CA TYR A 53 18.48 11.11 -21.87
C TYR A 53 19.02 10.20 -22.99
N ALA A 54 20.17 9.59 -22.71
CA ALA A 54 20.63 8.38 -23.37
C ALA A 54 21.09 7.36 -22.34
N ARG A 55 20.89 6.08 -22.64
CA ARG A 55 21.39 4.99 -21.78
C ARG A 55 22.88 4.76 -22.08
N SER A 56 23.73 4.74 -21.06
CA SER A 56 25.12 4.28 -21.21
C SER A 56 25.19 2.75 -21.20
N ASP A 57 26.27 2.21 -21.78
CA ASP A 57 26.49 0.76 -21.85
C ASP A 57 26.49 0.09 -20.47
N ASN A 58 27.07 0.74 -19.47
CA ASN A 58 27.17 0.24 -18.09
C ASN A 58 26.04 0.71 -17.16
N TYR A 59 24.98 1.35 -17.68
CA TYR A 59 23.87 1.85 -16.85
C TYR A 59 23.24 0.73 -16.01
N LEU A 60 22.98 -0.42 -16.63
CA LEU A 60 22.38 -1.58 -15.96
C LEU A 60 23.31 -2.16 -14.87
N ASP A 61 24.62 -2.17 -15.11
CA ASP A 61 25.58 -2.71 -14.16
C ASP A 61 25.76 -1.79 -12.93
N ILE A 62 25.61 -0.48 -13.11
CA ILE A 62 25.61 0.50 -12.01
C ILE A 62 24.33 0.35 -11.16
N ILE A 63 23.15 0.26 -11.77
CA ILE A 63 21.88 0.14 -11.01
C ILE A 63 21.79 -1.20 -10.26
N ASP A 64 22.22 -2.30 -10.90
CA ASP A 64 22.23 -3.63 -10.32
C ASP A 64 23.38 -3.82 -9.33
N ARG A 65 24.26 -2.81 -9.19
CA ARG A 65 25.47 -2.83 -8.35
C ARG A 65 26.43 -3.98 -8.70
N LYS A 66 26.44 -4.42 -9.96
CA LYS A 66 27.47 -5.31 -10.50
C LYS A 66 28.80 -4.57 -10.61
N GLU A 67 28.73 -3.29 -10.97
CA GLU A 67 29.85 -2.35 -10.88
C GLU A 67 29.56 -1.31 -9.80
N MET A 68 30.36 -1.33 -8.72
CA MET A 68 30.23 -0.38 -7.62
C MET A 68 31.37 0.63 -7.63
N GLY A 69 31.06 1.90 -7.34
CA GLY A 69 32.04 2.96 -7.36
C GLY A 69 31.44 4.34 -7.16
N THR A 70 32.29 5.33 -7.40
CA THR A 70 31.88 6.73 -7.55
C THR A 70 32.12 7.13 -9.00
N TRP A 71 31.06 7.49 -9.69
CA TRP A 71 31.01 7.65 -11.14
C TRP A 71 30.88 9.13 -11.48
N ASN A 72 31.64 9.62 -12.45
CA ASN A 72 31.36 10.93 -13.04
C ASN A 72 30.34 10.73 -14.16
N VAL A 73 29.13 11.25 -13.98
CA VAL A 73 27.99 11.04 -14.88
C VAL A 73 27.50 12.39 -15.43
N PRO A 74 26.83 12.42 -16.60
CA PRO A 74 26.40 13.68 -17.18
C PRO A 74 25.15 14.31 -16.53
N TYR A 75 24.37 13.55 -15.75
CA TYR A 75 23.15 14.04 -15.09
C TYR A 75 22.96 13.37 -13.73
N ILE A 76 22.58 14.15 -12.73
CA ILE A 76 22.13 13.71 -11.40
C ILE A 76 20.98 14.61 -10.91
N GLY A 77 20.02 14.04 -10.19
CA GLY A 77 18.87 14.75 -9.63
C GLY A 77 18.38 14.15 -8.31
N SER A 78 17.20 14.59 -7.86
CA SER A 78 16.45 14.13 -6.68
C SER A 78 17.11 14.33 -5.31
N ILE A 79 18.39 13.98 -5.16
CA ILE A 79 19.14 14.12 -3.91
C ILE A 79 20.58 14.52 -4.21
N LEU A 80 20.94 15.73 -3.79
CA LEU A 80 22.24 16.34 -4.07
C LEU A 80 22.91 16.86 -2.79
N VAL A 81 24.20 16.58 -2.67
CA VAL A 81 25.09 17.12 -1.65
C VAL A 81 26.14 18.00 -2.33
N PHE A 82 26.25 19.24 -1.87
CA PHE A 82 27.17 20.23 -2.41
C PHE A 82 28.26 20.54 -1.40
N ALA A 83 29.51 20.55 -1.84
CA ALA A 83 30.58 21.14 -1.07
C ALA A 83 30.36 22.67 -0.99
N LYS A 84 30.59 23.25 0.20
CA LYS A 84 30.24 24.64 0.51
C LYS A 84 30.86 25.64 -0.47
N GLU A 85 32.10 25.38 -0.87
CA GLU A 85 32.89 26.17 -1.81
C GLU A 85 32.28 26.23 -3.22
N LYS A 86 31.42 25.28 -3.61
CA LYS A 86 30.73 25.27 -4.90
C LYS A 86 29.49 26.16 -4.93
N LEU A 87 28.91 26.51 -3.78
CA LEU A 87 27.62 27.23 -3.73
C LEU A 87 27.66 28.57 -4.47
N LYS A 88 28.77 29.31 -4.37
CA LYS A 88 28.92 30.60 -5.05
C LYS A 88 29.02 30.45 -6.57
N SER A 89 29.72 29.42 -7.07
CA SER A 89 29.85 29.19 -8.51
C SER A 89 28.58 28.61 -9.12
N LEU A 90 27.75 27.94 -8.33
CA LEU A 90 26.51 27.28 -8.76
C LEU A 90 25.25 28.16 -8.62
N SER A 91 25.37 29.42 -8.19
CA SER A 91 24.22 30.26 -7.81
C SER A 91 23.15 30.43 -8.89
N ASN A 92 23.54 30.39 -10.17
CA ASN A 92 22.64 30.54 -11.32
C ASN A 92 22.46 29.25 -12.13
N ALA A 93 22.93 28.10 -11.63
CA ALA A 93 23.00 26.85 -12.39
C ALA A 93 21.62 26.35 -12.84
N TYR A 94 20.61 26.38 -11.96
CA TYR A 94 19.24 25.95 -12.27
C TYR A 94 18.50 26.84 -13.30
N TYR A 95 19.04 28.01 -13.64
CA TYR A 95 18.43 28.97 -14.57
C TYR A 95 19.36 29.33 -15.73
N TYR A 96 20.40 28.52 -15.93
CA TYR A 96 21.41 28.72 -16.97
C TYR A 96 20.83 28.59 -18.38
N ASP A 97 20.04 27.54 -18.64
CA ASP A 97 19.30 27.38 -19.89
C ASP A 97 17.80 27.32 -19.62
N LYS A 98 17.09 28.39 -20.01
CA LYS A 98 15.64 28.53 -19.82
C LYS A 98 14.81 27.63 -20.74
N LYS A 99 15.43 26.96 -21.72
CA LYS A 99 14.75 26.01 -22.60
C LYS A 99 14.68 24.60 -22.01
N LEU A 100 15.53 24.32 -21.03
CA LEU A 100 15.57 23.04 -20.31
C LEU A 100 14.75 23.16 -19.02
N ASP A 101 14.35 22.04 -18.45
CA ASP A 101 13.88 22.03 -17.07
C ASP A 101 15.03 22.41 -16.11
N PRO A 102 14.72 22.84 -14.87
CA PRO A 102 15.72 23.34 -13.94
C PRO A 102 16.86 22.35 -13.64
N ASP A 103 16.58 21.04 -13.55
CA ASP A 103 17.58 20.03 -13.20
C ASP A 103 18.51 19.73 -14.38
N MET A 104 17.95 19.66 -15.60
CA MET A 104 18.74 19.60 -16.83
C MET A 104 19.59 20.86 -17.01
N SER A 105 19.04 22.05 -16.74
CA SER A 105 19.80 23.31 -16.77
C SER A 105 20.96 23.28 -15.78
N PHE A 106 20.72 22.84 -14.55
CA PHE A 106 21.75 22.68 -13.53
C PHE A 106 22.88 21.74 -13.98
N CYS A 107 22.53 20.55 -14.49
CA CYS A 107 23.52 19.58 -14.96
C CYS A 107 24.27 20.10 -16.19
N SER A 108 23.60 20.80 -17.10
CA SER A 108 24.27 21.43 -18.26
C SER A 108 25.27 22.48 -17.83
N PHE A 109 24.88 23.37 -16.92
CA PHE A 109 25.78 24.37 -16.36
C PHE A 109 27.02 23.72 -15.72
N ALA A 110 26.81 22.65 -14.93
CA ALA A 110 27.91 21.94 -14.29
C ALA A 110 28.91 21.41 -15.32
N ARG A 111 28.43 20.74 -16.38
CA ARG A 111 29.29 20.23 -17.46
C ARG A 111 30.03 21.36 -18.19
N ASP A 112 29.33 22.42 -18.58
CA ASP A 112 29.90 23.54 -19.34
C ASP A 112 30.93 24.35 -18.53
N LYS A 113 30.83 24.33 -17.21
CA LYS A 113 31.80 24.96 -16.28
C LYS A 113 32.84 23.98 -15.73
N GLY A 114 32.92 22.76 -16.26
CA GLY A 114 33.92 21.77 -15.87
C GLY A 114 33.75 21.25 -14.44
N HIS A 115 32.53 21.27 -13.91
CA HIS A 115 32.18 20.60 -12.66
C HIS A 115 31.77 19.16 -12.94
N PHE A 116 32.46 18.20 -12.31
CA PHE A 116 32.04 16.81 -12.32
C PHE A 116 30.82 16.60 -11.42
N LEU A 117 29.91 15.74 -11.87
CA LEU A 117 28.70 15.33 -11.17
C LEU A 117 28.92 13.89 -10.72
N TYR A 118 29.17 13.70 -9.42
CA TYR A 118 29.54 12.40 -8.88
C TYR A 118 28.31 11.64 -8.39
N LEU A 119 28.10 10.44 -8.93
CA LEU A 119 27.11 9.48 -8.46
C LEU A 119 27.80 8.39 -7.63
N ASP A 120 27.24 8.00 -6.50
CA ASP A 120 27.75 6.89 -5.69
C ASP A 120 26.75 5.76 -5.53
N ASN A 121 27.19 4.54 -5.87
CA ASN A 121 26.43 3.32 -5.65
C ASN A 121 27.17 2.32 -4.73
N ASN A 122 28.08 2.78 -3.87
CA ASN A 122 28.75 1.91 -2.90
C ASN A 122 27.84 1.51 -1.73
N HIS A 123 26.85 2.34 -1.42
CA HIS A 123 25.88 2.08 -0.36
C HIS A 123 24.44 2.17 -0.88
N TYR A 124 23.54 1.43 -0.25
CA TYR A 124 22.11 1.54 -0.49
C TYR A 124 21.51 2.58 0.47
N TYR A 125 21.31 3.79 -0.04
CA TYR A 125 20.85 4.93 0.75
C TYR A 125 19.33 5.00 0.88
N GLY A 126 18.62 4.53 -0.15
CA GLY A 126 17.19 4.75 -0.30
C GLY A 126 16.71 4.45 -1.71
N PHE A 127 15.50 4.90 -2.01
CA PHE A 127 14.82 4.70 -3.29
C PHE A 127 13.94 5.91 -3.64
N LEU A 128 13.46 5.95 -4.88
CA LEU A 128 12.50 6.94 -5.36
C LEU A 128 11.08 6.41 -5.22
N VAL A 129 10.21 7.23 -4.64
CA VAL A 129 8.76 7.03 -4.55
C VAL A 129 8.13 7.41 -5.88
N VAL A 130 7.22 6.59 -6.38
CA VAL A 130 6.44 6.91 -7.59
C VAL A 130 5.32 7.87 -7.19
N SER A 131 5.38 9.12 -7.66
CA SER A 131 4.45 10.20 -7.25
C SER A 131 3.59 10.77 -8.38
N GLU A 132 3.82 10.36 -9.63
CA GLU A 132 3.18 10.94 -10.83
C GLU A 132 1.65 10.74 -10.87
N ASP A 133 1.17 9.59 -10.42
CA ASP A 133 -0.24 9.17 -10.52
C ASP A 133 -0.98 9.20 -9.16
N VAL A 134 -0.52 10.01 -8.20
CA VAL A 134 -1.18 10.10 -6.89
C VAL A 134 -2.43 10.98 -7.00
N GLU A 135 -3.61 10.37 -6.89
CA GLU A 135 -4.89 11.08 -6.90
C GLU A 135 -5.08 11.93 -5.64
N SER A 136 -4.84 13.24 -5.74
CA SER A 136 -4.96 14.17 -4.61
C SER A 136 -6.41 14.43 -4.15
N SER A 137 -7.41 13.89 -4.84
CA SER A 137 -8.83 14.03 -4.48
C SER A 137 -9.31 13.01 -3.45
N LYS A 138 -8.55 11.93 -3.22
CA LYS A 138 -8.86 10.94 -2.18
C LYS A 138 -8.51 11.51 -0.80
N VAL A 139 -9.21 11.08 0.25
CA VAL A 139 -8.94 11.52 1.63
C VAL A 139 -7.59 10.98 2.11
N HIS A 140 -7.30 9.73 1.73
CA HIS A 140 -6.06 9.03 2.00
C HIS A 140 -5.46 8.47 0.69
N PRO A 141 -4.80 9.31 -0.13
CA PRO A 141 -4.25 8.90 -1.43
C PRO A 141 -3.30 7.70 -1.34
N GLU A 142 -2.58 7.55 -0.24
CA GLU A 142 -1.64 6.45 -0.05
C GLU A 142 -2.29 5.07 0.03
N MET A 143 -3.57 4.96 0.42
CA MET A 143 -4.30 3.69 0.37
C MET A 143 -4.35 3.10 -1.04
N TYR A 144 -4.35 3.97 -2.06
CA TYR A 144 -4.44 3.61 -3.47
C TYR A 144 -3.05 3.35 -4.10
N GLN A 145 -1.97 3.32 -3.30
CA GLN A 145 -0.60 3.19 -3.81
C GLN A 145 -0.03 1.76 -3.81
N ILE A 146 -0.87 0.75 -3.61
CA ILE A 146 -0.45 -0.67 -3.53
C ILE A 146 0.30 -1.17 -4.78
N PHE A 147 0.01 -0.58 -5.95
CA PHE A 147 0.64 -0.95 -7.22
C PHE A 147 1.96 -0.23 -7.48
N ASN A 148 2.03 1.05 -7.11
CA ASN A 148 3.13 1.94 -7.46
C ASN A 148 4.23 1.98 -6.41
N ASN A 149 3.87 1.78 -5.14
CA ASN A 149 4.76 1.89 -3.98
C ASN A 149 4.48 0.76 -2.98
N LYS A 150 4.46 -0.49 -3.45
CA LYS A 150 4.03 -1.68 -2.69
C LYS A 150 4.73 -1.81 -1.34
N GLU A 151 6.04 -1.62 -1.28
CA GLU A 151 6.83 -1.83 -0.07
C GLU A 151 6.49 -0.80 1.02
N LEU A 152 6.25 0.46 0.60
CA LEU A 152 5.78 1.50 1.51
C LEU A 152 4.34 1.26 1.95
N TRP A 153 3.50 0.80 1.02
CA TRP A 153 2.11 0.44 1.27
C TRP A 153 2.02 -0.70 2.29
N GLU A 154 2.77 -1.78 2.09
CA GLU A 154 2.84 -2.94 3.00
C GLU A 154 3.26 -2.53 4.40
N LYS A 155 4.36 -1.77 4.52
CA LYS A 155 4.87 -1.29 5.81
C LYS A 155 3.85 -0.41 6.55
N ARG A 156 2.97 0.28 5.82
CA ARG A 156 1.95 1.18 6.38
C ARG A 156 0.66 0.44 6.73
N TYR A 157 0.23 -0.50 5.89
CA TYR A 157 -1.15 -1.01 5.89
C TYR A 157 -1.30 -2.50 6.18
N ILE A 158 -0.25 -3.31 6.07
CA ILE A 158 -0.31 -4.71 6.49
C ILE A 158 -0.03 -4.80 8.00
N HIS A 159 -0.76 -5.69 8.67
CA HIS A 159 -0.59 -5.89 10.11
C HIS A 159 0.84 -6.36 10.42
N PRO A 160 1.54 -5.82 11.44
CA PRO A 160 2.94 -6.19 11.74
C PRO A 160 3.18 -7.69 11.94
N ASN A 161 2.18 -8.41 12.47
CA ASN A 161 2.23 -9.85 12.71
C ASN A 161 1.78 -10.72 11.51
N TYR A 162 1.32 -10.12 10.41
CA TYR A 162 0.82 -10.86 9.24
C TYR A 162 1.86 -11.85 8.71
N PHE A 163 3.10 -11.40 8.47
CA PHE A 163 4.15 -12.26 7.91
C PHE A 163 4.58 -13.38 8.87
N ALA A 164 4.49 -13.15 10.18
CA ALA A 164 4.73 -14.18 11.18
C ALA A 164 3.62 -15.25 11.18
N ALA A 165 2.36 -14.86 10.96
CA ALA A 165 1.26 -15.80 10.76
C ALA A 165 1.42 -16.59 9.45
N LEU A 166 1.77 -15.91 8.36
CA LEU A 166 1.97 -16.52 7.04
C LEU A 166 3.08 -17.56 7.05
N ASN A 167 4.26 -17.24 7.58
CA ASN A 167 5.39 -18.18 7.63
C ASN A 167 5.27 -19.25 8.73
N GLY A 168 4.27 -19.13 9.62
CA GLY A 168 4.01 -20.12 10.69
C GLY A 168 4.81 -19.89 11.97
N SER A 169 5.54 -18.78 12.08
CA SER A 169 6.16 -18.35 13.34
C SER A 169 5.14 -18.01 14.42
N THR A 170 3.94 -17.58 14.02
CA THR A 170 2.80 -17.34 14.92
C THR A 170 1.62 -18.21 14.48
N PRO A 171 0.95 -18.94 15.40
CA PRO A 171 -0.20 -19.75 15.04
C PRO A 171 -1.36 -18.86 14.61
N ILE A 172 -2.09 -19.30 13.59
CA ILE A 172 -3.41 -18.77 13.23
C ILE A 172 -4.42 -19.53 14.09
N VAL A 173 -5.29 -18.80 14.78
CA VAL A 173 -6.24 -19.40 15.73
C VAL A 173 -7.44 -19.92 14.97
N GLU A 174 -7.81 -21.17 15.21
CA GLU A 174 -9.11 -21.71 14.83
C GLU A 174 -10.11 -21.42 15.96
N ILE A 175 -11.07 -20.54 15.71
CA ILE A 175 -12.07 -20.09 16.68
C ILE A 175 -13.13 -21.17 16.88
N CYS A 176 -13.60 -21.71 15.76
CA CYS A 176 -14.48 -22.87 15.67
C CYS A 176 -14.13 -23.66 14.42
N GLN A 177 -14.75 -24.83 14.28
CA GLN A 177 -14.48 -25.73 13.17
C GLN A 177 -14.50 -25.00 11.82
N ASP A 178 -13.34 -25.00 11.15
CA ASP A 178 -13.11 -24.36 9.85
C ASP A 178 -13.37 -22.84 9.84
N VAL A 179 -13.20 -22.16 10.98
CA VAL A 179 -13.23 -20.70 11.11
C VAL A 179 -11.94 -20.25 11.77
N TYR A 180 -11.12 -19.54 11.00
CA TYR A 180 -9.81 -19.07 11.44
C TYR A 180 -9.79 -17.56 11.56
N ASP A 181 -8.95 -17.05 12.46
CA ASP A 181 -8.75 -15.62 12.67
C ASP A 181 -7.26 -15.28 12.65
N PHE A 182 -6.90 -14.30 11.83
CA PHE A 182 -5.51 -13.96 11.56
C PHE A 182 -5.30 -12.45 11.40
N PRO A 183 -4.11 -11.94 11.79
CA PRO A 183 -3.76 -10.54 11.56
C PRO A 183 -3.64 -10.25 10.06
N LEU A 184 -4.34 -9.25 9.53
CA LEU A 184 -4.32 -8.90 8.10
C LEU A 184 -3.96 -7.43 7.87
N MET A 185 -4.79 -6.50 8.32
CA MET A 185 -4.62 -5.06 8.10
C MET A 185 -4.11 -4.33 9.35
N SER A 186 -3.40 -3.23 9.17
CA SER A 186 -2.99 -2.37 10.29
C SER A 186 -4.17 -1.57 10.83
N GLU A 187 -4.12 -1.14 12.10
CA GLU A 187 -5.13 -0.24 12.67
C GLU A 187 -5.28 1.04 11.84
N ARG A 188 -4.16 1.53 11.28
CA ARG A 188 -4.14 2.69 10.40
C ARG A 188 -4.95 2.46 9.12
N PHE A 189 -4.79 1.32 8.47
CA PHE A 189 -5.59 1.00 7.29
C PHE A 189 -7.09 0.98 7.62
N CYS A 190 -7.44 0.38 8.76
CA CYS A 190 -8.82 0.26 9.19
C CYS A 190 -9.47 1.63 9.43
N ALA A 191 -8.77 2.52 10.12
CA ALA A 191 -9.22 3.89 10.33
C ALA A 191 -9.38 4.66 9.01
N GLU A 192 -8.36 4.65 8.14
CA GLU A 192 -8.39 5.37 6.87
C GLU A 192 -9.48 4.82 5.91
N LEU A 193 -9.77 3.51 5.93
CA LEU A 193 -10.87 2.93 5.17
C LEU A 193 -12.24 3.39 5.66
N ILE A 194 -12.44 3.48 6.99
CA ILE A 194 -13.66 4.04 7.57
C ILE A 194 -13.82 5.51 7.14
N GLU A 195 -12.74 6.30 7.19
CA GLU A 195 -12.73 7.70 6.80
C GLU A 195 -13.08 7.90 5.31
N GLU A 196 -12.53 7.08 4.40
CA GLU A 196 -12.92 7.09 2.97
C GLU A 196 -14.41 6.78 2.77
N CYS A 197 -14.94 5.78 3.48
CA CYS A 197 -16.34 5.38 3.39
C CYS A 197 -17.29 6.44 3.96
N GLU A 198 -16.97 7.04 5.11
CA GLU A 198 -17.76 8.12 5.70
C GLU A 198 -17.67 9.42 4.88
N TYR A 199 -16.52 9.71 4.26
CA TYR A 199 -16.37 10.84 3.34
C TYR A 199 -17.24 10.65 2.08
N TYR A 200 -17.29 9.43 1.52
CA TYR A 200 -18.19 9.12 0.42
C TYR A 200 -19.67 9.27 0.84
N GLY A 201 -20.02 8.80 2.05
CA GLY A 201 -21.26 9.10 2.76
C GLY A 201 -22.55 8.51 2.19
N LYS A 202 -22.53 7.92 0.99
CA LYS A 202 -23.71 7.34 0.34
C LYS A 202 -23.87 5.85 0.69
N TRP A 203 -24.07 5.58 1.98
CA TRP A 203 -24.40 4.24 2.50
C TRP A 203 -25.70 3.70 1.89
N SER A 204 -25.79 2.38 1.75
CA SER A 204 -27.05 1.73 1.33
C SER A 204 -28.16 2.01 2.35
N ASP A 205 -29.41 1.84 1.93
CA ASP A 205 -30.56 1.93 2.84
C ASP A 205 -30.93 0.60 3.53
N GLY A 206 -30.13 -0.47 3.32
CA GLY A 206 -30.34 -1.79 3.89
C GLY A 206 -31.52 -2.55 3.28
N LYS A 207 -31.95 -2.22 2.06
CA LYS A 207 -33.02 -2.91 1.35
C LYS A 207 -32.49 -3.87 0.29
N HIS A 208 -33.30 -4.87 -0.02
CA HIS A 208 -32.99 -5.87 -1.04
C HIS A 208 -32.75 -5.32 -2.44
N LYS A 209 -33.25 -4.12 -2.76
CA LYS A 209 -33.05 -3.50 -4.07
C LYS A 209 -32.03 -2.38 -3.92
N ASP A 210 -30.92 -2.52 -4.61
CA ASP A 210 -29.86 -1.54 -4.62
C ASP A 210 -29.38 -1.27 -6.05
N GLU A 211 -29.81 -0.13 -6.60
CA GLU A 211 -29.48 0.31 -7.95
C GLU A 211 -27.98 0.60 -8.15
N ARG A 212 -27.21 0.70 -7.06
CA ARG A 212 -25.75 0.89 -7.08
C ARG A 212 -25.03 -0.42 -7.44
N LEU A 213 -25.71 -1.57 -7.32
CA LEU A 213 -25.16 -2.90 -7.61
C LEU A 213 -25.44 -3.35 -9.03
N VAL A 214 -24.50 -4.12 -9.59
CA VAL A 214 -24.72 -4.81 -10.87
C VAL A 214 -25.75 -5.90 -10.68
N GLY A 215 -26.95 -5.72 -11.22
CA GLY A 215 -28.09 -6.63 -11.07
C GLY A 215 -29.16 -6.15 -10.08
N GLY A 216 -28.90 -5.10 -9.31
CA GLY A 216 -29.93 -4.37 -8.57
C GLY A 216 -30.54 -5.08 -7.36
N TYR A 217 -30.03 -6.25 -6.95
CA TYR A 217 -30.65 -7.07 -5.91
C TYR A 217 -29.64 -7.74 -4.99
N GLU A 218 -29.89 -7.63 -3.68
CA GLU A 218 -29.10 -8.24 -2.61
C GLU A 218 -29.97 -9.21 -1.79
N ASN A 219 -29.52 -10.46 -1.65
CA ASN A 219 -30.29 -11.50 -0.96
C ASN A 219 -30.39 -11.25 0.56
N VAL A 220 -29.38 -10.62 1.13
CA VAL A 220 -29.25 -10.35 2.56
C VAL A 220 -28.71 -8.93 2.72
N PRO A 221 -29.60 -7.91 2.72
CA PRO A 221 -29.15 -6.54 2.57
C PRO A 221 -28.49 -6.02 3.84
N THR A 222 -27.41 -5.28 3.66
CA THR A 222 -26.69 -4.58 4.72
C THR A 222 -26.63 -3.09 4.44
N ARG A 223 -26.35 -2.26 5.45
CA ARG A 223 -25.98 -0.86 5.24
C ARG A 223 -24.51 -0.77 4.91
N ASP A 224 -24.22 -0.60 3.62
CA ASP A 224 -22.86 -0.79 3.10
C ASP A 224 -22.45 0.20 2.01
N ILE A 225 -21.15 0.18 1.76
CA ILE A 225 -20.47 0.80 0.63
C ILE A 225 -19.55 -0.25 0.01
N HIS A 226 -19.75 -0.53 -1.27
CA HIS A 226 -18.89 -1.42 -2.05
C HIS A 226 -17.57 -0.74 -2.42
N MET A 227 -16.48 -1.51 -2.45
CA MET A 227 -15.15 -1.00 -2.83
C MET A 227 -15.15 -0.32 -4.20
N LYS A 228 -16.00 -0.77 -5.12
CA LYS A 228 -16.18 -0.15 -6.43
C LYS A 228 -16.70 1.28 -6.36
N GLN A 229 -17.54 1.61 -5.38
CA GLN A 229 -18.16 2.93 -5.24
C GLN A 229 -17.16 4.01 -4.79
N ILE A 230 -16.02 3.60 -4.22
CA ILE A 230 -14.92 4.47 -3.80
C ILE A 230 -13.68 4.30 -4.69
N ASP A 231 -13.80 3.64 -5.85
CA ASP A 231 -12.71 3.30 -6.79
C ASP A 231 -11.59 2.42 -6.19
N PHE A 232 -11.91 1.64 -5.16
CA PHE A 232 -10.96 0.79 -4.45
C PHE A 232 -11.01 -0.68 -4.85
N GLU A 233 -11.91 -1.08 -5.76
CA GLU A 233 -12.13 -2.46 -6.21
C GLU A 233 -10.83 -3.17 -6.67
N ARG A 234 -10.05 -2.54 -7.56
CA ARG A 234 -8.81 -3.15 -8.09
C ARG A 234 -7.75 -3.32 -6.99
N HIS A 235 -7.64 -2.32 -6.12
CA HIS A 235 -6.69 -2.32 -5.00
C HIS A 235 -7.04 -3.44 -4.00
N TRP A 236 -8.33 -3.56 -3.69
CA TRP A 236 -8.84 -4.60 -2.81
C TRP A 236 -8.64 -6.00 -3.40
N LEU A 237 -8.97 -6.22 -4.67
CA LEU A 237 -8.74 -7.50 -5.35
C LEU A 237 -7.27 -7.93 -5.33
N TYR A 238 -6.35 -6.98 -5.55
CA TYR A 238 -4.92 -7.25 -5.43
C TYR A 238 -4.54 -7.59 -3.99
N MET A 239 -5.08 -6.89 -2.98
CA MET A 239 -4.89 -7.23 -1.57
C MET A 239 -5.37 -8.65 -1.24
N LEU A 240 -6.54 -9.04 -1.78
CA LEU A 240 -7.06 -10.40 -1.62
C LEU A 240 -6.13 -11.45 -2.25
N ASP A 241 -5.62 -11.22 -3.45
CA ASP A 241 -4.74 -12.20 -4.14
C ASP A 241 -3.35 -12.32 -3.50
N GLU A 242 -2.81 -11.20 -3.01
CA GLU A 242 -1.45 -11.12 -2.49
C GLU A 242 -1.37 -11.47 -1.00
N TYR A 243 -2.38 -11.15 -0.20
CA TYR A 243 -2.32 -11.30 1.26
C TYR A 243 -3.36 -12.29 1.84
N VAL A 244 -4.53 -12.44 1.21
CA VAL A 244 -5.56 -13.36 1.73
C VAL A 244 -5.39 -14.76 1.16
N ARG A 245 -5.17 -14.89 -0.17
CA ARG A 245 -4.99 -16.19 -0.83
C ARG A 245 -3.86 -17.02 -0.22
N PRO A 246 -2.66 -16.50 0.08
CA PRO A 246 -1.60 -17.32 0.68
C PRO A 246 -1.95 -17.87 2.06
N ILE A 247 -2.71 -17.11 2.87
CA ILE A 247 -3.22 -17.58 4.16
C ILE A 247 -4.28 -18.67 3.92
N GLN A 248 -5.21 -18.44 2.99
CA GLN A 248 -6.23 -19.42 2.63
C GLN A 248 -5.61 -20.75 2.17
N GLU A 249 -4.64 -20.73 1.27
CA GLU A 249 -3.99 -21.94 0.73
C GLU A 249 -3.27 -22.75 1.82
N LYS A 250 -2.80 -22.07 2.87
CA LYS A 250 -2.20 -22.71 4.06
C LYS A 250 -3.24 -23.36 4.97
N LEU A 251 -4.38 -22.70 5.16
CA LEU A 251 -5.45 -23.19 6.06
C LEU A 251 -6.27 -24.30 5.41
N PHE A 252 -6.69 -24.10 4.16
CA PHE A 252 -7.55 -25.03 3.41
C PHE A 252 -6.74 -25.75 2.33
N VAL A 253 -5.84 -26.62 2.78
CA VAL A 253 -4.96 -27.39 1.89
C VAL A 253 -5.78 -28.18 0.87
N GLY A 254 -5.44 -27.99 -0.41
CA GLY A 254 -6.14 -28.63 -1.54
C GLY A 254 -7.05 -27.69 -2.32
N TYR A 255 -7.33 -26.48 -1.82
CA TYR A 255 -8.03 -25.45 -2.58
C TYR A 255 -7.05 -24.40 -3.11
N TYR A 256 -6.95 -24.29 -4.44
CA TYR A 256 -6.06 -23.37 -5.14
C TYR A 256 -6.83 -22.66 -6.26
N LYS A 257 -6.87 -21.33 -6.20
CA LYS A 257 -7.45 -20.50 -7.26
C LYS A 257 -6.73 -19.15 -7.31
N GLN A 258 -6.06 -18.89 -8.44
CA GLN A 258 -5.38 -17.63 -8.72
C GLN A 258 -5.67 -17.20 -10.17
N PRO A 259 -6.09 -15.93 -10.42
CA PRO A 259 -6.37 -14.92 -9.41
C PRO A 259 -7.60 -15.28 -8.57
N VAL A 260 -7.68 -14.75 -7.35
CA VAL A 260 -8.94 -14.74 -6.60
C VAL A 260 -9.99 -13.90 -7.34
N GLU A 261 -11.23 -14.36 -7.31
CA GLU A 261 -12.37 -13.64 -7.87
C GLU A 261 -13.29 -13.16 -6.75
N SER A 262 -13.65 -11.89 -6.75
CA SER A 262 -14.67 -11.37 -5.84
C SER A 262 -15.43 -10.23 -6.49
N VAL A 263 -16.75 -10.24 -6.36
CA VAL A 263 -17.64 -9.16 -6.85
C VAL A 263 -18.28 -8.42 -5.68
N MET A 264 -18.48 -9.12 -4.57
CA MET A 264 -19.07 -8.56 -3.35
C MET A 264 -17.94 -8.29 -2.36
N MET A 265 -17.40 -7.06 -2.41
CA MET A 265 -16.39 -6.52 -1.51
C MET A 265 -16.89 -5.18 -0.99
N PHE A 266 -17.17 -5.08 0.30
CA PHE A 266 -17.89 -3.95 0.85
C PHE A 266 -17.60 -3.74 2.34
N VAL A 267 -17.75 -2.50 2.77
CA VAL A 267 -17.72 -2.13 4.19
C VAL A 267 -19.16 -2.06 4.68
N VAL A 268 -19.45 -2.75 5.77
CA VAL A 268 -20.76 -2.71 6.46
C VAL A 268 -20.65 -1.83 7.70
N ARG A 269 -21.71 -1.08 7.98
CA ARG A 269 -21.85 -0.28 9.19
C ARG A 269 -23.09 -0.69 9.99
N TYR A 270 -22.88 -1.18 11.21
CA TYR A 270 -23.95 -1.48 12.14
C TYR A 270 -24.14 -0.38 13.18
N LYS A 271 -25.38 0.06 13.36
CA LYS A 271 -25.81 1.05 14.35
C LYS A 271 -27.16 0.68 14.95
N PRO A 272 -27.40 0.92 16.25
CA PRO A 272 -28.67 0.63 16.91
C PRO A 272 -29.90 1.26 16.22
N GLU A 273 -29.75 2.51 15.78
CA GLU A 273 -30.81 3.32 15.18
C GLU A 273 -31.00 3.10 13.67
N GLU A 274 -30.14 2.29 13.04
CA GLU A 274 -30.17 1.99 11.62
C GLU A 274 -30.41 0.49 11.39
N GLN A 275 -29.34 -0.27 11.19
CA GLN A 275 -29.33 -1.72 11.10
C GLN A 275 -28.33 -2.22 12.15
N ALA A 276 -28.82 -2.86 13.20
CA ALA A 276 -28.00 -3.24 14.35
C ALA A 276 -27.43 -4.67 14.26
N SER A 277 -28.06 -5.53 13.46
CA SER A 277 -27.76 -6.96 13.34
C SER A 277 -27.98 -7.47 11.91
N LEU A 278 -27.57 -8.71 11.68
CA LEU A 278 -27.79 -9.41 10.41
C LEU A 278 -28.33 -10.81 10.69
N ARG A 279 -29.49 -11.14 10.11
CA ARG A 279 -30.16 -12.43 10.31
C ARG A 279 -29.29 -13.62 9.85
N PRO A 280 -29.57 -14.86 10.32
CA PRO A 280 -28.90 -16.06 9.82
C PRO A 280 -28.92 -16.19 8.30
N HIS A 281 -27.75 -16.42 7.69
CA HIS A 281 -27.61 -16.58 6.24
C HIS A 281 -26.33 -17.35 5.86
N HIS A 282 -26.25 -17.68 4.57
CA HIS A 282 -25.04 -18.14 3.90
C HIS A 282 -24.56 -17.08 2.93
N ASP A 283 -23.25 -17.04 2.74
CA ASP A 283 -22.63 -16.17 1.75
C ASP A 283 -22.64 -16.83 0.38
N ALA A 284 -22.76 -16.01 -0.65
CA ALA A 284 -22.61 -16.46 -2.02
C ALA A 284 -21.11 -16.56 -2.39
N SER A 285 -20.34 -17.35 -1.64
CA SER A 285 -18.89 -17.52 -1.80
C SER A 285 -18.46 -18.97 -1.63
N THR A 286 -17.25 -19.32 -2.09
CA THR A 286 -16.58 -20.54 -1.62
C THR A 286 -16.12 -20.33 -0.18
N TYR A 287 -15.43 -19.22 0.08
CA TYR A 287 -15.07 -18.76 1.41
C TYR A 287 -15.21 -17.24 1.49
N SER A 288 -15.43 -16.75 2.70
CA SER A 288 -15.56 -15.33 2.99
C SER A 288 -14.44 -14.89 3.94
N ILE A 289 -14.13 -13.60 3.88
CA ILE A 289 -13.40 -12.93 4.95
C ILE A 289 -14.25 -11.82 5.56
N ASP A 290 -14.04 -11.58 6.85
CA ASP A 290 -14.66 -10.50 7.62
C ASP A 290 -13.58 -9.86 8.49
N ILE A 291 -13.26 -8.59 8.19
CA ILE A 291 -12.20 -7.80 8.84
C ILE A 291 -12.85 -6.82 9.83
N ALA A 292 -12.44 -6.89 11.09
CA ALA A 292 -12.85 -5.92 12.10
C ALA A 292 -12.13 -4.59 11.88
N LEU A 293 -12.88 -3.50 11.65
CA LEU A 293 -12.28 -2.19 11.33
C LEU A 293 -12.17 -1.24 12.52
N ASN A 294 -12.94 -1.46 13.58
CA ASN A 294 -12.89 -0.62 14.78
C ASN A 294 -13.13 -1.42 16.07
N LYS A 295 -12.99 -0.78 17.23
CA LYS A 295 -12.73 -1.46 18.50
C LYS A 295 -13.97 -1.54 19.38
N ARG A 296 -14.36 -2.76 19.75
CA ARG A 296 -15.40 -3.00 20.76
C ARG A 296 -14.98 -2.42 22.12
N GLY A 297 -15.95 -1.89 22.86
CA GLY A 297 -15.72 -1.25 24.15
C GLY A 297 -15.26 0.21 24.05
N VAL A 298 -14.80 0.65 22.86
CA VAL A 298 -14.38 2.03 22.58
C VAL A 298 -15.35 2.68 21.61
N ASP A 299 -15.51 2.09 20.43
CA ASP A 299 -16.29 2.66 19.33
C ASP A 299 -17.73 2.12 19.27
N TYR A 300 -17.94 0.90 19.78
CA TYR A 300 -19.25 0.24 19.85
C TYR A 300 -19.38 -0.75 21.01
N GLN A 301 -20.62 -1.13 21.33
CA GLN A 301 -20.96 -2.18 22.29
C GLN A 301 -21.83 -3.25 21.60
N GLY A 302 -21.84 -4.47 22.13
CA GLY A 302 -22.50 -5.61 21.48
C GLY A 302 -21.70 -6.13 20.29
N GLY A 303 -22.37 -6.59 19.24
CA GLY A 303 -21.75 -7.10 18.01
C GLY A 303 -21.14 -8.48 18.15
N GLY A 304 -20.43 -8.88 17.10
CA GLY A 304 -19.85 -10.22 16.93
C GLY A 304 -20.54 -11.02 15.83
N VAL A 305 -20.16 -12.29 15.74
CA VAL A 305 -20.72 -13.27 14.81
C VAL A 305 -21.10 -14.54 15.59
N HIS A 306 -22.19 -15.18 15.19
CA HIS A 306 -22.59 -16.48 15.71
C HIS A 306 -22.74 -17.49 14.58
N PHE A 307 -22.02 -18.61 14.65
CA PHE A 307 -22.11 -19.73 13.71
C PHE A 307 -23.05 -20.79 14.27
N LEU A 308 -24.27 -20.86 13.73
CA LEU A 308 -25.40 -21.59 14.31
C LEU A 308 -25.14 -23.09 14.40
N ARG A 309 -24.58 -23.70 13.34
CA ARG A 309 -24.31 -25.15 13.30
C ARG A 309 -23.34 -25.62 14.38
N TYR A 310 -22.45 -24.74 14.82
CA TYR A 310 -21.40 -25.06 15.79
C TYR A 310 -21.70 -24.51 17.18
N ASN A 311 -22.79 -23.77 17.35
CA ASN A 311 -23.10 -23.00 18.56
C ASN A 311 -21.87 -22.20 19.04
N CYS A 312 -21.14 -21.59 18.10
CA CYS A 312 -19.93 -20.83 18.39
C CYS A 312 -20.21 -19.35 18.18
N THR A 313 -19.85 -18.55 19.18
CA THR A 313 -19.91 -17.09 19.11
C THR A 313 -18.51 -16.54 19.21
N PHE A 314 -18.21 -15.56 18.36
CA PHE A 314 -16.95 -14.85 18.36
C PHE A 314 -17.19 -13.34 18.30
N ASP A 315 -16.45 -12.61 19.12
CA ASP A 315 -16.62 -11.17 19.25
C ASP A 315 -16.08 -10.41 18.03
N ALA A 316 -15.07 -10.96 17.34
CA ALA A 316 -14.44 -10.37 16.16
C ALA A 316 -14.13 -8.87 16.36
N ASP A 317 -13.41 -8.55 17.45
CA ASP A 317 -13.22 -7.18 17.94
C ASP A 317 -11.75 -6.71 17.96
N VAL A 318 -10.83 -7.54 17.48
CA VAL A 318 -9.43 -7.16 17.30
C VAL A 318 -9.28 -6.42 15.97
N VAL A 319 -9.01 -5.11 16.03
CA VAL A 319 -8.90 -4.26 14.83
C VAL A 319 -7.83 -4.79 13.89
N GLY A 320 -8.18 -4.91 12.61
CA GLY A 320 -7.29 -5.36 11.54
C GLY A 320 -7.11 -6.88 11.46
N TYR A 321 -7.69 -7.64 12.38
CA TYR A 321 -7.79 -9.09 12.24
C TYR A 321 -8.94 -9.45 11.30
N SER A 322 -8.77 -10.56 10.60
CA SER A 322 -9.70 -11.08 9.63
C SER A 322 -10.08 -12.51 9.97
N MET A 323 -11.38 -12.74 10.10
CA MET A 323 -11.93 -14.08 10.05
C MET A 323 -11.91 -14.61 8.62
N ILE A 324 -11.69 -15.91 8.46
CA ILE A 324 -11.86 -16.63 7.19
C ILE A 324 -12.62 -17.94 7.42
N PHE A 325 -13.67 -18.17 6.64
CA PHE A 325 -14.57 -19.31 6.78
C PHE A 325 -15.29 -19.68 5.47
N PRO A 326 -15.74 -20.93 5.28
CA PRO A 326 -16.56 -21.32 4.12
C PRO A 326 -17.88 -20.55 4.03
N GLY A 327 -18.27 -20.08 2.84
CA GLY A 327 -19.50 -19.29 2.68
C GLY A 327 -20.79 -20.10 2.56
N ARG A 328 -20.69 -21.28 1.94
CA ARG A 328 -21.83 -22.14 1.60
C ARG A 328 -21.89 -23.41 2.45
N LEU A 329 -23.09 -24.00 2.50
CA LEU A 329 -23.42 -25.31 3.08
C LEU A 329 -23.25 -25.42 4.62
N THR A 330 -22.09 -25.07 5.16
CA THR A 330 -21.69 -25.46 6.52
C THR A 330 -21.69 -24.34 7.54
N HIS A 331 -21.51 -23.08 7.13
CA HIS A 331 -21.33 -21.97 8.08
C HIS A 331 -22.50 -20.98 7.98
N LEU A 332 -23.70 -21.49 8.27
CA LEU A 332 -24.87 -20.62 8.49
C LEU A 332 -24.56 -19.74 9.70
N HIS A 333 -24.49 -18.42 9.49
CA HIS A 333 -24.04 -17.48 10.51
C HIS A 333 -24.92 -16.24 10.56
N GLU A 334 -24.89 -15.54 11.70
CA GLU A 334 -25.61 -14.29 11.94
C GLU A 334 -24.69 -13.23 12.55
N GLY A 335 -24.97 -11.97 12.25
CA GLY A 335 -24.31 -10.82 12.84
C GLY A 335 -25.06 -10.39 14.10
N LEU A 336 -24.39 -10.47 15.26
CA LEU A 336 -24.97 -10.14 16.55
C LEU A 336 -25.24 -8.63 16.69
N GLU A 337 -26.22 -8.29 17.53
CA GLU A 337 -26.72 -6.92 17.67
C GLU A 337 -25.67 -5.96 18.24
N THR A 338 -25.38 -4.89 17.51
CA THR A 338 -24.64 -3.73 17.99
C THR A 338 -25.58 -2.84 18.80
N THR A 339 -25.33 -2.70 20.10
CA THR A 339 -26.27 -2.08 21.06
C THR A 339 -25.97 -0.61 21.34
N GLN A 340 -24.74 -0.17 21.09
CA GLN A 340 -24.33 1.24 21.20
C GLN A 340 -23.20 1.54 20.20
N GLY A 341 -23.07 2.81 19.83
CA GLY A 341 -21.97 3.27 18.97
C GLY A 341 -22.13 2.78 17.54
N THR A 342 -21.01 2.54 16.85
CA THR A 342 -21.02 2.12 15.45
C THR A 342 -19.95 1.07 15.21
N ARG A 343 -20.34 -0.10 14.70
CA ARG A 343 -19.41 -1.17 14.33
C ARG A 343 -19.19 -1.16 12.82
N TYR A 344 -17.92 -1.15 12.40
CA TYR A 344 -17.54 -1.29 11.00
C TYR A 344 -16.81 -2.60 10.76
N ILE A 345 -17.18 -3.28 9.68
CA ILE A 345 -16.48 -4.47 9.18
C ILE A 345 -16.27 -4.38 7.67
N ALA A 346 -15.18 -4.92 7.15
CA ALA A 346 -14.99 -5.11 5.72
C ALA A 346 -15.15 -6.59 5.36
N VAL A 347 -16.07 -6.88 4.45
CA VAL A 347 -16.45 -8.24 4.06
C VAL A 347 -16.10 -8.48 2.61
N SER A 348 -15.67 -9.69 2.28
CA SER A 348 -15.50 -10.11 0.88
C SER A 348 -15.95 -11.54 0.68
N PHE A 349 -16.80 -11.74 -0.34
CA PHE A 349 -17.25 -13.05 -0.79
C PHE A 349 -16.32 -13.52 -1.91
N ILE A 350 -15.49 -14.51 -1.61
CA ILE A 350 -14.37 -14.89 -2.47
C ILE A 350 -14.68 -16.20 -3.18
N ASN A 351 -14.41 -16.20 -4.49
CA ASN A 351 -14.66 -17.29 -5.43
C ASN A 351 -16.14 -17.76 -5.39
N PRO A 352 -17.11 -16.90 -5.77
CA PRO A 352 -18.55 -17.17 -5.75
C PRO A 352 -19.03 -18.33 -6.63
#